data_AF-A0A7K1V6J0-F1
#
_entry.id   AF-A0A7K1V6J0-F1
#
_cell.length_a   1.000
_cell.length_b   1.000
_cell.length_c   1.000
_cell.angle_alpha   90.00
_cell.angle_beta   90.00
_cell.angle_gamma   90.00
#
_symmetry.space_group_name_H-M   'P 1'
#
loop_
_entity.id
_entity.type
_entity.pdbx_description
1 polymer ?
#
loop_
_entity_poly.entity_id
_entity_poly.type
_entity_poly.pdbx_seq_one_letter_code
_entity_poly.pdbx_strand_id
1 'polypeptide(L)'
;MRKLRRYLVFPVLLALALTAACGREHHGDVVRIGVNDLAQPHWDVFKKKAAEAGITVEFTNFTDYNQPNPALSQGRIDLNKFQHLRYLANYNATDRETKFRK
;
A
#
# COMPACT_ATOMS: atom_id res chain seq x y z
N MET A 1 -51.35 35.12 13.74
CA MET A 1 -51.12 34.40 12.47
C MET A 1 -49.66 33.97 12.36
N ARG A 2 -49.45 32.66 12.09
CA ARG A 2 -48.34 32.06 11.32
C ARG A 2 -46.92 32.21 11.93
N LYS A 3 -46.46 31.27 12.78
CA LYS A 3 -45.93 29.93 12.41
C LYS A 3 -44.87 30.01 11.31
N LEU A 4 -43.73 30.67 11.53
CA LEU A 4 -42.64 30.66 10.52
C LEU A 4 -41.22 30.82 11.09
N ARG A 5 -40.99 30.40 12.34
CA ARG A 5 -39.65 30.45 12.98
C ARG A 5 -39.24 29.07 13.53
N ARG A 6 -39.52 28.02 12.77
CA ARG A 6 -39.10 26.64 13.07
C ARG A 6 -38.44 25.92 11.88
N TYR A 7 -38.34 26.57 10.72
CA TYR A 7 -37.88 25.94 9.47
C TYR A 7 -36.41 26.20 9.12
N LEU A 8 -35.68 26.96 9.94
CA LEU A 8 -34.25 27.25 9.69
C LEU A 8 -33.29 26.26 10.36
N VAL A 9 -33.80 25.32 11.16
CA VAL A 9 -32.99 24.28 11.82
C VAL A 9 -32.93 22.98 11.01
N PHE A 10 -33.83 22.83 10.03
CA PHE A 10 -33.98 21.59 9.26
C PHE A 10 -32.94 21.35 8.14
N PRO A 11 -32.32 22.34 7.48
CA PRO A 11 -31.35 22.05 6.42
C PRO A 11 -29.94 21.78 6.96
N VAL A 12 -29.64 22.17 8.21
CA VAL A 12 -28.31 21.98 8.82
C VAL A 12 -28.08 20.52 9.24
N LEU A 13 -29.13 19.83 9.68
CA LEU A 13 -29.05 18.41 10.05
C LEU A 13 -28.89 17.48 8.84
N LEU A 14 -29.36 17.87 7.64
CA LEU A 14 -29.22 17.08 6.42
C LEU A 14 -27.82 17.20 5.80
N ALA A 15 -27.13 18.34 6.00
CA ALA A 15 -25.75 18.53 5.52
C ALA A 15 -24.71 17.74 6.34
N LEU A 16 -25.00 17.43 7.61
CA LEU A 16 -24.09 16.68 8.48
C LEU A 16 -24.15 15.15 8.26
N ALA A 17 -25.19 14.65 7.58
CA ALA A 17 -25.34 13.23 7.25
C ALA A 17 -24.49 12.80 6.03
N LEU A 18 -24.00 13.74 5.21
CA LEU A 18 -23.25 13.45 3.99
C LEU A 18 -21.74 13.26 4.22
N THR A 19 -21.21 13.54 5.41
CA THR A 19 -19.78 13.36 5.72
C THR A 19 -19.45 12.02 6.40
N ALA A 20 -20.45 11.18 6.70
CA ALA A 20 -20.25 9.90 7.36
C ALA A 20 -19.90 8.73 6.41
N ALA A 21 -19.93 8.94 5.08
CA ALA A 21 -19.74 7.88 4.08
C ALA A 21 -18.29 7.73 3.56
N CYS A 22 -17.33 8.46 4.11
CA CYS A 22 -15.90 8.21 3.84
C CYS A 22 -15.30 7.18 4.81
N GLY A 23 -16.02 6.12 5.11
CA GLY A 23 -15.44 4.88 5.63
C GLY A 23 -15.15 3.99 4.44
N ARG A 24 -14.01 4.20 3.75
CA ARG A 24 -13.50 3.14 2.87
C ARG A 24 -13.19 1.96 3.79
N GLU A 25 -14.03 0.94 3.76
CA GLU A 25 -13.68 -0.36 4.31
C GLU A 25 -12.37 -0.77 3.63
N HIS A 26 -11.33 -0.87 4.43
CA HIS A 26 -10.03 -1.36 4.01
C HIS A 26 -10.23 -2.86 3.80
N HIS A 27 -10.78 -3.25 2.64
CA HIS A 27 -10.61 -4.61 2.15
C HIS A 27 -9.11 -4.87 2.24
N GLY A 28 -8.74 -5.85 3.07
CA GLY A 28 -7.37 -6.11 3.48
C GLY A 28 -6.53 -6.54 2.29
N ASP A 29 -6.08 -5.56 1.51
CA ASP A 29 -5.21 -5.80 0.37
C ASP A 29 -3.92 -6.43 0.89
N VAL A 30 -3.61 -7.60 0.34
CA VAL A 30 -2.38 -8.31 0.65
C VAL A 30 -1.22 -7.57 0.02
N VAL A 31 -0.27 -7.14 0.84
CA VAL A 31 0.96 -6.50 0.37
C VAL A 31 1.97 -7.57 -0.02
N ARG A 32 2.27 -7.69 -1.31
CA ARG A 32 3.20 -8.67 -1.88
C ARG A 32 4.61 -8.09 -1.94
N ILE A 33 5.55 -8.70 -1.24
CA ILE A 33 6.92 -8.19 -1.09
C ILE A 33 7.91 -9.19 -1.72
N GLY A 34 8.71 -8.72 -2.68
CA GLY A 34 9.79 -9.49 -3.27
C GLY A 34 11.09 -9.42 -2.45
N VAL A 35 11.67 -10.56 -2.12
CA VAL A 35 12.88 -10.68 -1.29
C VAL A 35 13.82 -11.75 -1.86
N ASN A 36 15.08 -11.78 -1.45
CA ASN A 36 16.05 -12.80 -1.87
C ASN A 36 16.64 -13.60 -0.69
N ASP A 37 16.20 -13.29 0.52
CA ASP A 37 16.73 -13.79 1.79
C ASP A 37 15.60 -14.33 2.68
N LEU A 38 14.53 -14.90 2.09
CA LEU A 38 13.30 -15.26 2.85
C LEU A 38 13.57 -16.24 4.01
N ALA A 39 14.64 -17.04 3.94
CA ALA A 39 15.04 -17.96 5.00
C ALA A 39 15.54 -17.26 6.28
N GLN A 40 15.78 -15.94 6.25
CA GLN A 40 16.26 -15.20 7.42
C GLN A 40 15.15 -15.01 8.47
N PRO A 41 15.45 -15.19 9.77
CA PRO A 41 14.44 -15.21 10.84
C PRO A 41 13.75 -13.86 11.06
N HIS A 42 14.32 -12.75 10.58
CA HIS A 42 13.69 -11.44 10.72
C HIS A 42 12.36 -11.34 9.97
N TRP A 43 12.12 -12.16 8.95
CA TRP A 43 10.87 -12.14 8.18
C TRP A 43 9.65 -12.54 9.01
N ASP A 44 9.81 -13.42 9.99
CA ASP A 44 8.75 -13.75 10.94
C ASP A 44 8.38 -12.55 11.82
N VAL A 45 9.39 -11.78 12.24
CA VAL A 45 9.19 -10.55 13.01
C VAL A 45 8.46 -9.50 12.16
N PHE A 46 8.84 -9.34 10.88
CA PHE A 46 8.15 -8.44 9.95
C PHE A 46 6.68 -8.85 9.76
N LYS A 47 6.40 -10.14 9.51
CA LYS A 47 5.04 -10.64 9.34
C LYS A 47 4.20 -10.40 10.59
N LYS A 48 4.75 -10.68 11.78
CA LYS A 48 4.09 -10.41 13.05
C LYS A 48 3.76 -8.93 13.23
N LYS A 49 4.74 -8.04 13.00
CA LYS A 49 4.55 -6.59 13.12
C LYS A 49 3.55 -6.03 12.12
N ALA A 50 3.55 -6.55 10.89
CA ALA A 50 2.56 -6.18 9.89
C ALA A 50 1.14 -6.60 10.33
N ALA A 51 0.98 -7.82 10.83
CA ALA A 51 -0.31 -8.29 11.35
C ALA A 51 -0.80 -7.48 12.56
N GLU A 52 0.10 -7.12 13.49
CA GLU A 52 -0.20 -6.19 14.61
C GLU A 52 -0.71 -4.82 14.11
N ALA A 53 -0.27 -4.39 12.93
CA ALA A 53 -0.70 -3.15 12.28
C ALA A 53 -1.91 -3.32 11.34
N GLY A 54 -2.52 -4.52 11.28
CA GLY A 54 -3.65 -4.80 10.39
C GLY A 54 -3.27 -4.93 8.91
N ILE A 55 -2.00 -5.20 8.60
CA ILE A 55 -1.48 -5.37 7.24
C ILE A 55 -1.19 -6.85 7.00
N THR A 56 -1.83 -7.42 5.98
CA THR A 56 -1.50 -8.77 5.48
C THR A 56 -0.32 -8.68 4.53
N VAL A 57 0.74 -9.46 4.78
CA VAL A 57 1.94 -9.51 3.93
C VAL A 57 2.18 -10.90 3.37
N GLU A 58 2.52 -10.96 2.09
CA GLU A 58 3.00 -12.16 1.40
C GLU A 58 4.40 -11.93 0.84
N PHE A 59 5.30 -12.89 1.05
CA PHE A 59 6.67 -12.80 0.55
C PHE A 59 6.85 -13.69 -0.68
N THR A 60 7.43 -13.13 -1.74
CA THR A 60 7.93 -13.88 -2.89
C THR A 60 9.45 -13.96 -2.80
N ASN A 61 9.99 -15.17 -2.67
CA ASN A 61 11.43 -15.37 -2.64
C ASN A 61 11.99 -15.53 -4.06
N PHE A 62 12.93 -14.68 -4.43
CA PHE A 62 13.66 -14.72 -5.68
C PHE A 62 15.06 -15.28 -5.45
N THR A 63 15.53 -16.13 -6.36
CA THR A 63 16.88 -16.71 -6.31
C THR A 63 17.88 -15.98 -7.21
N ASP A 64 17.40 -15.11 -8.10
CA ASP A 64 18.20 -14.28 -9.01
C ASP A 64 17.91 -12.80 -8.78
N TYR A 65 18.98 -12.00 -8.65
CA TYR A 65 18.92 -10.56 -8.45
C TYR A 65 18.29 -9.76 -9.60
N ASN A 66 18.22 -10.34 -10.81
CA ASN A 66 17.66 -9.66 -11.97
C ASN A 66 16.12 -9.76 -12.04
N GLN A 67 15.48 -10.55 -11.18
CA GLN A 67 14.03 -10.82 -11.23
C GLN A 67 13.14 -9.85 -10.45
N PRO A 68 13.53 -9.32 -9.27
CA PRO A 68 12.61 -8.54 -8.44
C PRO A 68 12.21 -7.19 -9.05
N ASN A 69 13.10 -6.51 -9.79
CA ASN A 69 12.77 -5.22 -10.41
C ASN A 69 11.77 -5.37 -11.59
N PRO A 70 11.94 -6.31 -12.53
CA PRO A 70 10.91 -6.62 -13.52
C PRO A 70 9.57 -7.06 -12.90
N ALA A 71 9.60 -7.88 -11.83
CA ALA A 71 8.39 -8.29 -11.13
C ALA A 71 7.63 -7.10 -10.53
N LEU A 72 8.36 -6.11 -10.00
CA LEU A 72 7.79 -4.86 -9.49
C LEU A 72 7.20 -4.00 -10.63
N SER A 73 7.94 -3.77 -11.73
CA SER A 73 7.44 -2.97 -12.87
C SER A 73 6.16 -3.56 -13.47
N GLN A 74 6.07 -4.89 -13.50
CA GLN A 74 4.94 -5.63 -14.05
C GLN A 74 3.78 -5.82 -13.05
N GLY A 75 3.87 -5.26 -11.84
CA GLY A 75 2.82 -5.36 -10.82
C GLY A 75 2.60 -6.77 -10.24
N ARG A 76 3.58 -7.68 -10.39
CA ARG A 76 3.54 -9.02 -9.78
C ARG A 76 3.83 -8.99 -8.28
N ILE A 77 4.50 -7.93 -7.81
CA ILE A 77 4.74 -7.61 -6.41
C ILE A 77 4.53 -6.09 -6.23
N ASP A 78 4.28 -5.66 -5.00
CA ASP A 78 3.97 -4.25 -4.68
C ASP A 78 5.22 -3.47 -4.25
N LEU A 79 6.20 -4.17 -3.67
CA LEU A 79 7.54 -3.65 -3.39
C LEU A 79 8.58 -4.78 -3.37
N ASN A 80 9.88 -4.42 -3.38
CA ASN A 80 10.96 -5.36 -3.15
C ASN A 80 11.97 -4.87 -2.09
N LYS A 81 12.62 -5.79 -1.39
CA LYS A 81 13.73 -5.55 -0.45
C LYS A 81 14.85 -6.55 -0.72
N PHE A 82 15.76 -6.19 -1.61
CA PHE A 82 16.94 -7.01 -1.94
C PHE A 82 18.18 -6.20 -2.34
N GLN A 83 18.01 -4.93 -2.71
CA GLN A 83 19.02 -4.12 -3.40
C GLN A 83 19.50 -2.93 -2.55
N HIS A 84 20.72 -2.47 -2.85
CA HIS A 84 21.25 -1.19 -2.35
C HIS A 84 21.07 -0.08 -3.40
N LEU A 85 21.20 1.19 -2.96
CA LEU A 85 20.97 2.37 -3.82
C LEU A 85 21.79 2.37 -5.12
N ARG A 86 23.06 1.94 -5.07
CA ARG A 86 23.91 1.85 -6.28
C ARG A 86 23.33 0.90 -7.32
N TYR A 87 22.77 -0.24 -6.90
CA TYR A 87 22.20 -1.23 -7.81
C TYR A 87 20.93 -0.66 -8.47
N LEU A 88 20.04 -0.07 -7.67
CA LEU A 88 18.83 0.59 -8.17
C LEU A 88 19.15 1.73 -9.15
N ALA A 89 20.13 2.58 -8.82
CA ALA A 89 20.54 3.68 -9.68
C ALA A 89 21.08 3.18 -11.03
N ASN A 90 21.91 2.12 -11.00
CA ASN A 90 22.43 1.50 -12.22
C ASN A 90 21.29 0.88 -13.05
N TYR A 91 20.41 0.10 -12.41
CA TYR A 91 19.25 -0.53 -13.05
C TYR A 91 18.39 0.52 -13.78
N ASN A 92 18.03 1.61 -13.11
CA ASN A 92 17.20 2.67 -13.70
C ASN A 92 17.93 3.46 -14.81
N ALA A 93 19.26 3.52 -14.78
CA ALA A 93 20.05 4.19 -15.82
C ALA A 93 20.17 3.32 -17.09
N THR A 94 20.23 2.00 -16.93
CA THR A 94 20.35 1.04 -18.03
C THR A 94 18.99 0.67 -18.62
N ASP A 95 18.00 0.43 -17.76
CA ASP A 95 16.63 0.11 -18.14
C ASP A 95 15.78 1.39 -18.10
N ARG A 96 15.34 1.88 -19.27
CA ARG A 96 14.45 3.06 -19.40
C ARG A 96 13.04 2.82 -18.83
N GLU A 97 12.82 1.68 -18.19
CA GLU A 97 11.60 1.25 -17.52
C GLU A 97 11.71 1.54 -16.01
N THR A 98 11.75 2.81 -15.59
CA THR A 98 11.27 3.10 -14.23
C THR A 98 10.75 4.52 -14.08
N LYS A 99 9.42 4.62 -14.05
CA LYS A 99 8.71 5.66 -13.32
C LYS A 99 9.13 5.55 -11.85
N PHE A 100 9.87 6.53 -11.35
CA PHE A 100 9.86 6.86 -9.92
C PHE A 100 8.41 7.14 -9.53
N ARG A 101 7.69 6.14 -9.02
CA ARG A 101 6.53 6.40 -8.18
C ARG A 101 7.04 6.52 -6.75
N LYS A 102 7.31 7.77 -6.36
CA LYS A 102 7.07 8.18 -4.97
C LYS A 102 5.58 8.11 -4.69
#